data_AF-A0A1C5RTB3-F1
#
_entry.id   AF-A0A1C5RTB3-F1
#
_cell.length_a   1.000
_cell.length_b   1.000
_cell.length_c   1.000
_cell.angle_alpha   90.00
_cell.angle_beta   90.00
_cell.angle_gamma   90.00
#
_symmetry.space_group_name_H-M   'P 1'
#
loop_
_entity.id
_entity.type
_entity.pdbx_description
1 polymer ?
#
loop_
_entity_poly.entity_id
_entity_poly.type
_entity_poly.pdbx_seq_one_letter_code
_entity_poly.pdbx_strand_id
1 'polypeptide(L)'
;MSMDLNFWKYKEDTAHDHSTVYQTACCDGEVMEVLEVLPIDEILKKVADSFSDWNIQGGGKDFEKEGHGAFQVFTTSQIVRFDCYGMQEADMNALMDILLDFGCPLYDPQISTRFDSWTDR
;
A
#
# COMPACT_ATOMS: atom_id res chain seq x y z
N MET A 1 13.49 4.77 -11.64
CA MET A 1 12.91 5.55 -10.54
C MET A 1 12.01 4.59 -9.79
N SER A 2 12.21 4.43 -8.48
CA SER A 2 11.37 3.61 -7.61
C SER A 2 10.49 4.52 -6.77
N MET A 3 9.25 4.13 -6.54
CA MET A 3 8.27 4.87 -5.76
C MET A 3 7.59 3.90 -4.81
N ASP A 4 7.33 4.31 -3.57
CA ASP A 4 6.64 3.47 -2.60
C ASP A 4 5.30 4.09 -2.19
N LEU A 5 4.26 3.26 -2.29
CA LEU A 5 2.90 3.64 -1.94
C LEU A 5 2.56 2.98 -0.61
N ASN A 6 2.32 3.77 0.43
CA ASN A 6 2.14 3.27 1.79
C ASN A 6 0.70 3.50 2.28
N PHE A 7 0.08 2.47 2.86
CA PHE A 7 -1.32 2.48 3.24
C PHE A 7 -1.52 1.92 4.64
N TRP A 8 -2.28 2.64 5.45
CA TRP A 8 -2.69 2.23 6.80
C TRP A 8 -3.93 3.00 7.25
N LYS A 9 -4.56 2.55 8.33
CA LYS A 9 -5.66 3.26 8.97
C LYS A 9 -5.33 3.54 10.43
N TYR A 10 -5.59 4.76 10.88
CA TYR A 10 -5.55 5.09 12.31
C TYR A 10 -6.82 4.59 12.97
N LYS A 11 -6.71 4.18 14.23
CA LYS A 11 -7.88 3.99 15.09
C LYS A 11 -8.52 5.34 15.39
N GLU A 12 -9.83 5.33 15.62
CA GLU A 12 -10.59 6.49 16.07
C GLU A 12 -9.95 7.16 17.30
N ASP A 13 -10.02 8.49 17.36
CA ASP A 13 -9.53 9.33 18.45
C ASP A 13 -8.02 9.21 18.78
N THR A 14 -7.21 8.71 17.84
CA THR A 14 -5.75 8.66 18.01
C THR A 14 -5.06 9.88 17.39
N ALA A 15 -3.92 10.29 17.98
CA ALA A 15 -3.10 11.34 17.39
C ALA A 15 -2.36 10.80 16.16
N HIS A 16 -2.48 11.52 15.05
CA HIS A 16 -1.83 11.14 13.80
C HIS A 16 -0.38 11.62 13.77
N ASP A 17 0.56 10.67 13.65
CA ASP A 17 1.96 10.93 13.33
C ASP A 17 2.38 10.05 12.15
N HIS A 18 2.34 10.63 10.94
CA HIS A 18 2.57 9.88 9.71
C HIS A 18 4.03 9.49 9.51
N SER A 19 4.95 10.35 9.94
CA SER A 19 6.39 10.10 9.81
C SER A 19 6.80 8.92 10.68
N THR A 20 6.33 8.90 11.93
CA THR A 20 6.58 7.79 12.86
C THR A 20 5.92 6.51 12.37
N VAL A 21 4.68 6.56 11.87
CA VAL A 21 4.02 5.37 11.31
C VAL A 21 4.78 4.81 10.11
N TYR A 22 5.19 5.68 9.18
CA TYR A 22 5.98 5.25 8.03
C TYR A 22 7.29 4.57 8.46
N GLN A 23 8.05 5.16 9.37
CA GLN A 23 9.29 4.55 9.83
C GLN A 23 9.04 3.22 10.56
N THR A 24 8.19 3.20 11.59
CA THR A 24 8.03 2.04 12.47
C THR A 24 7.23 0.92 11.81
N ALA A 25 6.09 1.22 11.19
CA ALA A 25 5.22 0.20 10.63
C ALA A 25 5.58 -0.16 9.18
N CYS A 26 5.86 0.85 8.34
CA CYS A 26 6.13 0.60 6.93
C CYS A 26 7.59 0.16 6.68
N CYS A 27 8.59 0.79 7.30
CA CYS A 27 10.00 0.44 7.08
C CYS A 27 10.47 -0.71 7.99
N ASP A 28 10.22 -0.62 9.30
CA ASP A 28 10.74 -1.58 10.28
C ASP A 28 9.83 -2.82 10.43
N GLY A 29 8.58 -2.74 9.97
CA GLY A 29 7.62 -3.84 10.00
C GLY A 29 7.02 -4.11 11.37
N GLU A 30 7.08 -3.14 12.29
CA GLU A 30 6.55 -3.26 13.63
C GLU A 30 5.06 -2.91 13.70
N VAL A 31 4.36 -3.48 14.69
CA VAL A 31 2.96 -3.16 14.95
C VAL A 31 2.85 -1.93 15.85
N MET A 32 1.81 -1.12 15.62
CA MET A 32 1.57 0.09 16.39
C MET A 32 0.16 0.09 16.98
N GLU A 33 0.03 0.51 18.25
CA GLU A 33 -1.25 0.52 18.95
C GLU A 33 -2.26 1.49 18.32
N VAL A 34 -1.79 2.54 17.64
CA VAL A 34 -2.62 3.56 17.00
C VAL A 34 -3.21 3.13 15.65
N LEU A 35 -2.80 1.97 15.11
CA LEU A 35 -3.22 1.49 13.80
C LEU A 35 -4.29 0.40 13.88
N GLU A 36 -5.25 0.45 12.98
CA GLU A 36 -6.24 -0.62 12.81
C GLU A 36 -5.61 -1.87 12.18
N VAL A 37 -6.24 -3.03 12.44
CA VAL A 37 -5.94 -4.27 11.72
C VAL A 37 -6.65 -4.22 10.37
N LEU A 38 -5.93 -4.54 9.30
CA LEU A 38 -6.46 -4.55 7.94
C LEU A 38 -6.84 -5.97 7.50
N PRO A 39 -7.82 -6.13 6.58
CA PRO A 39 -8.16 -7.43 5.99
C PRO A 39 -7.14 -7.82 4.91
N ILE A 40 -5.90 -8.09 5.31
CA ILE A 40 -4.75 -8.29 4.41
C ILE A 40 -5.00 -9.37 3.36
N ASP A 41 -5.59 -10.51 3.74
CA ASP A 41 -5.86 -11.60 2.80
C ASP A 41 -6.82 -11.18 1.68
N GLU A 42 -7.82 -10.35 1.99
CA GLU A 42 -8.77 -9.82 1.01
C GLU A 42 -8.12 -8.78 0.11
N ILE A 43 -7.27 -7.92 0.67
CA ILE A 43 -6.49 -6.92 -0.09
C ILE A 43 -5.56 -7.63 -1.07
N LEU A 44 -4.75 -8.60 -0.61
CA LEU A 44 -3.81 -9.34 -1.44
C LEU A 44 -4.54 -10.12 -2.55
N LYS A 45 -5.70 -10.71 -2.24
CA LYS A 45 -6.55 -11.34 -3.25
C LYS A 45 -7.00 -10.33 -4.31
N LYS A 46 -7.48 -9.16 -3.90
CA LYS A 46 -7.93 -8.11 -4.83
C LYS A 46 -6.79 -7.60 -5.72
N VAL A 47 -5.59 -7.45 -5.17
CA VAL A 47 -4.37 -7.12 -5.94
C VAL A 47 -4.07 -8.23 -6.95
N ALA A 48 -4.03 -9.50 -6.53
CA ALA A 48 -3.77 -10.61 -7.43
C ALA A 48 -4.82 -10.72 -8.55
N ASP A 49 -6.10 -10.46 -8.26
CA ASP A 49 -7.17 -10.47 -9.24
C ASP A 49 -7.02 -9.32 -10.27
N SER A 50 -6.73 -8.09 -9.78
CA SER A 50 -6.55 -6.90 -10.62
C SER A 50 -5.32 -6.97 -11.52
N PHE A 51 -4.26 -7.66 -11.09
CA PHE A 51 -3.00 -7.83 -11.82
C PHE A 51 -2.81 -9.28 -12.30
N SER A 52 -3.92 -10.00 -12.54
CA SER A 52 -3.90 -11.44 -12.88
C SER A 52 -3.24 -11.77 -14.23
N ASP A 53 -3.04 -10.78 -15.09
CA ASP A 53 -2.31 -10.90 -16.36
C ASP A 53 -0.81 -10.58 -16.23
N TRP A 54 -0.33 -10.24 -15.04
CA TRP A 54 1.09 -10.02 -14.74
C TRP A 54 1.76 -11.34 -14.36
N ASN A 55 3.09 -11.39 -14.48
CA ASN A 55 3.86 -12.51 -13.94
C ASN A 55 3.99 -12.36 -12.43
N ILE A 56 3.52 -13.37 -11.69
CA ILE A 56 3.45 -13.35 -10.22
C ILE A 56 4.46 -14.34 -9.64
N GLN A 57 5.37 -13.85 -8.82
CA GLN A 57 6.44 -14.62 -8.18
C GLN A 57 6.48 -14.35 -6.65
N GLY A 58 7.49 -14.88 -5.97
CA GLY A 58 7.74 -14.57 -4.56
C GLY A 58 6.63 -15.00 -3.60
N GLY A 59 5.82 -16.00 -3.98
CA GLY A 59 4.65 -16.41 -3.20
C GLY A 59 3.47 -15.45 -3.29
N GLY A 60 3.32 -14.73 -4.41
CA GLY A 60 2.21 -13.79 -4.61
C GLY A 60 2.53 -12.35 -4.20
N LYS A 61 3.82 -12.01 -4.09
CA LYS A 61 4.28 -10.70 -3.60
C LYS A 61 5.10 -9.92 -4.62
N ASP A 62 5.63 -10.58 -5.64
CA ASP A 62 6.40 -9.93 -6.70
C ASP A 62 5.58 -9.99 -7.98
N PHE A 63 5.30 -8.83 -8.59
CA PHE A 63 4.51 -8.69 -9.80
C PHE A 63 5.34 -7.98 -10.86
N GLU A 64 5.44 -8.54 -12.05
CA GLU A 64 6.14 -7.90 -13.17
C GLU A 64 5.40 -8.10 -14.49
N LYS A 65 5.50 -7.12 -15.37
CA LYS A 65 4.99 -7.22 -16.73
C LYS A 65 5.84 -6.39 -17.68
N GLU A 66 6.29 -7.03 -18.76
CA GLU A 66 7.13 -6.38 -19.76
C GLU A 66 6.43 -5.13 -20.33
N GLY A 67 7.14 -4.00 -20.35
CA GLY A 67 6.59 -2.70 -20.77
C GLY A 67 5.71 -1.98 -19.74
N HIS A 68 5.38 -2.62 -18.62
CA HIS A 68 4.58 -2.04 -17.51
C HIS A 68 5.36 -1.89 -16.20
N GLY A 69 6.56 -2.48 -16.10
CA GLY A 69 7.39 -2.41 -14.90
C GLY A 69 7.12 -3.55 -13.94
N ALA A 70 7.39 -3.31 -12.65
CA ALA A 70 7.20 -4.29 -11.59
C ALA A 70 6.80 -3.61 -10.28
N PHE A 71 6.19 -4.36 -9.37
CA PHE A 71 6.05 -3.96 -7.98
C PHE A 71 6.19 -5.14 -7.03
N GLN A 72 6.56 -4.82 -5.79
CA GLN A 72 6.61 -5.77 -4.68
C GLN A 72 5.62 -5.36 -3.60
N VAL A 73 4.98 -6.35 -2.98
CA VAL A 73 4.02 -6.14 -1.90
C VAL A 73 4.65 -6.50 -0.57
N PHE A 74 4.75 -5.51 0.33
CA PHE A 74 5.09 -5.70 1.73
C PHE A 74 3.86 -5.41 2.60
N THR A 75 3.59 -6.28 3.57
CA THR A 75 2.43 -6.13 4.48
C THR A 75 2.76 -6.62 5.88
N THR A 76 2.20 -5.97 6.87
CA THR A 76 1.98 -6.54 8.21
C THR A 76 0.48 -6.80 8.40
N SER A 77 0.00 -7.06 9.61
CA SER A 77 -1.44 -7.08 9.90
C SER A 77 -2.10 -5.69 9.85
N GLN A 78 -1.33 -4.60 9.77
CA GLN A 78 -1.83 -3.23 9.92
C GLN A 78 -1.48 -2.29 8.74
N ILE A 79 -0.58 -2.69 7.85
CA ILE A 79 -0.13 -1.86 6.73
C ILE A 79 -0.01 -2.65 5.44
N VAL A 80 -0.10 -1.94 4.33
CA VAL A 80 0.26 -2.40 2.99
C VAL A 80 1.21 -1.38 2.37
N ARG A 81 2.32 -1.85 1.81
CA ARG A 81 3.28 -1.05 1.06
C ARG A 81 3.52 -1.69 -0.31
N PHE A 82 3.47 -0.88 -1.36
CA PHE A 82 3.89 -1.30 -2.70
C PHE A 82 5.19 -0.60 -3.08
N ASP A 83 6.25 -1.38 -3.28
CA ASP A 83 7.50 -0.89 -3.83
C ASP A 83 7.43 -0.98 -5.37
N CYS A 84 7.21 0.14 -6.04
CA CYS A 84 6.94 0.24 -7.47
C CYS A 84 8.20 0.59 -8.28
N TYR A 85 8.42 -0.10 -9.40
CA TYR A 85 9.62 0.02 -10.23
C TYR A 85 9.25 0.21 -11.71
N GLY A 86 9.40 1.44 -12.21
CA GLY A 86 9.15 1.75 -13.62
C GLY A 86 7.71 1.55 -14.06
N MET A 87 6.77 1.61 -13.12
CA MET A 87 5.34 1.46 -13.40
C MET A 87 4.75 2.67 -14.11
N GLN A 88 3.72 2.40 -14.92
CA GLN A 88 2.92 3.46 -15.53
C GLN A 88 1.96 4.05 -14.48
N GLU A 89 1.57 5.31 -14.66
CA GLU A 89 0.65 6.01 -13.76
C GLU A 89 -0.68 5.26 -13.60
N ALA A 90 -1.23 4.72 -14.69
CA ALA A 90 -2.47 3.95 -14.65
C ALA A 90 -2.36 2.69 -13.77
N ASP A 91 -1.23 1.99 -13.80
CA ASP A 91 -1.00 0.79 -13.00
C ASP A 91 -0.83 1.15 -11.51
N MET A 92 -0.17 2.27 -11.20
CA MET A 92 -0.07 2.78 -9.83
C MET A 92 -1.41 3.27 -9.29
N ASN A 93 -2.22 3.94 -10.12
CA ASN A 93 -3.57 4.36 -9.76
C ASN A 93 -4.47 3.16 -9.45
N ALA A 94 -4.33 2.05 -10.18
CA ALA A 94 -5.06 0.82 -9.86
C ALA A 94 -4.71 0.26 -8.48
N LEU A 95 -3.45 0.33 -8.04
CA LEU A 95 -3.06 -0.03 -6.67
C LEU A 95 -3.72 0.89 -5.63
N MET A 96 -3.71 2.21 -5.89
CA MET A 96 -4.36 3.19 -5.01
C MET A 96 -5.87 2.95 -4.90
N ASP A 97 -6.55 2.72 -6.03
CA ASP A 97 -8.00 2.47 -6.08
C ASP A 97 -8.38 1.22 -5.27
N ILE A 98 -7.57 0.15 -5.34
CA ILE A 98 -7.80 -1.05 -4.53
C ILE A 98 -7.80 -0.69 -3.05
N LEU A 99 -6.78 0.02 -2.55
CA LEU A 99 -6.66 0.33 -1.12
C LEU A 99 -7.69 1.37 -0.67
N LEU A 100 -8.12 2.23 -1.60
CA LEU A 100 -9.20 3.17 -1.37
C LEU A 100 -10.53 2.45 -1.08
N ASP A 101 -10.83 1.36 -1.77
CA ASP A 101 -12.04 0.54 -1.51
C ASP A 101 -12.03 -0.08 -0.10
N PHE A 102 -10.86 -0.24 0.53
CA PHE A 102 -10.71 -0.68 1.92
C PHE A 102 -10.62 0.49 2.91
N GLY A 103 -10.83 1.73 2.46
CA GLY A 103 -10.74 2.94 3.30
C GLY A 103 -9.32 3.19 3.82
N CYS A 104 -8.29 2.75 3.11
CA CYS A 104 -6.90 2.95 3.47
C CYS A 104 -6.32 4.10 2.64
N PRO A 105 -6.13 5.30 3.22
CA PRO A 105 -5.60 6.43 2.47
C PRO A 105 -4.10 6.27 2.18
N LEU A 106 -3.67 6.85 1.06
CA LEU A 106 -2.28 6.86 0.63
C LEU A 106 -1.43 7.79 1.52
N TYR A 107 -0.24 7.33 1.85
CA TYR A 107 0.89 8.15 2.23
C TYR A 107 2.02 8.00 1.20
N ASP A 108 2.46 9.13 0.68
CA ASP A 108 3.59 9.28 -0.22
C ASP A 108 4.78 9.83 0.59
N PRO A 109 5.82 9.03 0.86
CA PRO A 109 6.99 9.48 1.59
C PRO A 109 7.93 10.34 0.73
N GLN A 110 7.86 10.28 -0.61
CA GLN A 110 8.66 11.15 -1.48
C GLN A 110 8.34 12.63 -1.25
N ILE A 111 7.09 12.93 -0.91
CA ILE A 111 6.63 14.28 -0.55
C ILE A 111 6.14 14.39 0.90
N SER A 112 6.33 13.34 1.71
CA SER A 112 5.93 13.28 3.12
C SER A 112 4.48 13.69 3.37
N THR A 113 3.57 13.26 2.48
CA THR A 113 2.17 13.70 2.48
C THR A 113 1.22 12.52 2.55
N ARG A 114 0.20 12.66 3.41
CA ARG A 114 -0.93 11.74 3.49
C ARG A 114 -2.17 12.33 2.83
N PHE A 115 -2.95 11.50 2.16
CA PHE A 115 -4.14 11.89 1.40
C PHE A 115 -5.41 11.33 2.04
N ASP A 116 -5.68 11.68 3.31
CA ASP A 116 -6.86 11.19 4.05
C ASP A 116 -8.20 11.56 3.41
N SER A 117 -8.27 12.72 2.74
CA SER A 117 -9.52 13.21 2.12
C SER A 117 -10.01 12.38 0.93
N TRP A 118 -9.19 11.45 0.42
CA TRP A 118 -9.61 10.57 -0.68
C TRP A 118 -10.53 9.45 -0.20
N THR A 119 -10.43 9.06 1.08
CA THR A 119 -11.23 7.99 1.69
C THR A 119 -12.58 8.43 2.26
N ASP A 120 -12.89 9.73 2.27
CA ASP A 120 -14.13 10.30 2.85
C ASP A 120 -15.36 10.17 1.91
N ARG A 121 -15.61 8.99 1.32
CA ARG A 121 -16.73 8.77 0.38
C ARG A 121 -18.09 8.54 1.04
#